data_AF-A0A858U1N0-F1
#
_entry.id   AF-A0A858U1N0-F1
#
_cell.length_a   1.000
_cell.length_b   1.000
_cell.length_c   1.000
_cell.angle_alpha   90.00
_cell.angle_beta   90.00
_cell.angle_gamma   90.00
#
_symmetry.space_group_name_H-M   'P 1'
#
loop_
_entity.id
_entity.type
_entity.pdbx_description
1 polymer ?
#
loop_
_entity_poly.entity_id
_entity_poly.type
_entity_poly.pdbx_seq_one_letter_code
_entity_poly.pdbx_strand_id
1 'polypeptide(L)'
;MKKKNIKWLAILPLTIAAVPLVALSCKKEDPKLTEAKNNAIKVIETIPGLSAEKKAEIKKQIQAIKTEEDVKGLISKLLKIAQ
;
A
#
# COMPACT_ATOMS: atom_id res chain seq x y z
N MET A 1 -46.27 -48.24 11.15
CA MET A 1 -45.23 -48.32 12.21
C MET A 1 -43.83 -48.31 11.58
N LYS A 2 -42.86 -47.69 12.27
CA LYS A 2 -41.38 -47.79 12.10
C LYS A 2 -40.67 -46.98 10.99
N LYS A 3 -40.60 -45.67 11.24
CA LYS A 3 -39.38 -44.87 11.54
C LYS A 3 -38.01 -45.33 10.98
N LYS A 4 -37.32 -44.32 10.43
CA LYS A 4 -35.87 -44.08 10.23
C LYS A 4 -35.37 -44.51 8.85
N ASN A 5 -34.74 -43.59 8.11
CA ASN A 5 -33.28 -43.61 8.04
C ASN A 5 -32.65 -42.45 7.26
N ILE A 6 -31.69 -41.81 7.94
CA ILE A 6 -30.47 -41.24 7.38
C ILE A 6 -30.61 -39.83 6.78
N LYS A 7 -30.71 -38.88 7.72
CA LYS A 7 -30.20 -37.51 7.59
C LYS A 7 -28.66 -37.57 7.51
N TRP A 8 -28.10 -38.08 6.42
CA TRP A 8 -26.67 -38.02 6.06
C TRP A 8 -26.52 -37.44 4.65
N LEU A 9 -26.70 -36.14 4.52
CA LEU A 9 -25.84 -35.38 3.61
C LEU A 9 -24.80 -34.75 4.53
N ALA A 10 -23.81 -35.56 4.86
CA ALA A 10 -22.51 -35.43 4.21
C ALA A 10 -21.92 -34.08 4.62
N ILE A 11 -21.33 -34.14 5.82
CA ILE A 11 -20.19 -33.33 6.23
C ILE A 11 -19.20 -33.39 5.05
N LEU A 12 -19.25 -32.39 4.19
CA LEU A 12 -18.14 -32.05 3.32
C LEU A 12 -17.49 -30.78 3.87
N PRO A 13 -16.17 -30.73 3.77
CA PRO A 13 -15.30 -30.12 4.77
C PRO A 13 -15.45 -28.60 4.81
N LEU A 14 -15.25 -28.08 6.02
CA LEU A 14 -14.63 -26.78 6.28
C LEU A 14 -13.72 -26.41 5.10
N THR A 15 -14.20 -25.50 4.24
CA THR A 15 -13.38 -24.87 3.21
C THR A 15 -12.43 -23.91 3.91
N ILE A 16 -11.38 -24.48 4.52
CA ILE A 16 -10.16 -23.75 4.82
C ILE A 16 -9.46 -23.55 3.47
N ALA A 17 -9.66 -22.39 2.88
CA ALA A 17 -8.59 -21.72 2.19
C ALA A 17 -8.79 -20.23 2.44
N ALA A 18 -8.38 -19.82 3.63
CA ALA A 18 -7.79 -18.51 3.77
C ALA A 18 -6.73 -18.38 2.69
N VAL A 19 -7.06 -17.70 1.59
CA VAL A 19 -6.04 -17.06 0.77
C VAL A 19 -6.20 -15.56 0.98
N PRO A 20 -5.66 -14.99 2.07
CA PRO A 20 -5.24 -13.60 2.01
C PRO A 20 -4.04 -13.56 1.06
N LEU A 21 -4.30 -13.53 -0.25
CA LEU A 21 -3.28 -13.27 -1.27
C LEU A 21 -2.99 -11.77 -1.35
N VAL A 22 -2.81 -11.10 -0.22
CA VAL A 22 -2.15 -9.80 -0.13
C VAL A 22 -1.26 -9.83 1.11
N ALA A 23 -0.39 -10.82 1.16
CA ALA A 23 0.99 -10.52 1.53
C ALA A 23 1.60 -9.73 0.37
N LEU A 24 1.15 -8.48 0.15
CA LEU A 24 1.97 -7.47 -0.50
C LEU A 24 3.11 -7.23 0.49
N SER A 25 4.15 -8.06 0.32
CA SER A 25 5.51 -7.89 0.81
C SER A 25 5.67 -6.65 1.65
N CYS A 26 5.42 -6.77 2.96
CA CYS A 26 5.90 -5.80 3.92
C CYS A 26 7.42 -6.01 3.94
N LYS A 27 8.11 -5.44 2.93
CA LYS A 27 9.47 -4.98 3.10
C LYS A 27 9.42 -4.25 4.44
N LYS A 28 10.19 -4.73 5.40
CA LYS A 28 10.40 -4.06 6.68
C LYS A 28 11.18 -2.78 6.34
N GLU A 29 10.52 -1.84 5.69
CA GLU A 29 10.93 -0.45 5.62
C GLU A 29 10.57 0.12 6.98
N ASP A 30 11.47 0.83 7.61
CA ASP A 30 11.24 1.42 8.92
C ASP A 30 9.89 2.16 8.93
N PRO A 31 9.06 2.01 9.98
CA PRO A 31 7.74 2.67 10.03
C PRO A 31 7.86 4.18 9.84
N LYS A 32 8.97 4.77 10.32
CA LYS A 32 9.33 6.18 10.09
C LYS A 32 9.54 6.53 8.62
N LEU A 33 10.26 5.69 7.89
CA LEU A 33 10.51 5.89 6.46
C LEU A 33 9.20 5.76 5.67
N THR A 34 8.37 4.79 6.03
CA THR A 34 7.05 4.58 5.39
C THR A 34 6.13 5.78 5.61
N GLU A 35 6.08 6.32 6.83
CA GLU A 35 5.29 7.52 7.13
C GLU A 35 5.82 8.73 6.37
N ALA A 36 7.13 8.94 6.33
CA ALA A 36 7.75 10.03 5.58
C ALA A 36 7.44 9.93 4.08
N LYS A 37 7.51 8.73 3.49
CA LYS A 37 7.13 8.48 2.10
C LYS A 37 5.65 8.84 1.85
N ASN A 38 4.75 8.41 2.72
CA ASN A 38 3.32 8.71 2.58
C ASN A 38 3.02 10.21 2.71
N ASN A 39 3.67 10.89 3.66
CA ASN A 39 3.50 12.32 3.83
C ASN A 39 4.04 13.10 2.60
N ALA A 40 5.17 12.66 2.05
CA ALA A 40 5.73 13.20 0.82
C ALA A 40 4.77 13.09 -0.37
N ILE A 41 4.15 11.91 -0.53
CA ILE A 41 3.14 11.65 -1.56
C ILE A 41 1.97 12.64 -1.43
N LYS A 42 1.48 12.87 -0.20
CA LYS A 42 0.39 13.84 0.05
C LYS A 42 0.79 15.27 -0.35
N VAL A 43 2.00 15.71 0.03
CA VAL A 43 2.48 17.06 -0.34
C VAL A 43 2.52 17.22 -1.87
N ILE A 44 2.98 16.21 -2.59
CA ILE A 44 3.01 16.25 -4.07
C ILE A 44 1.62 16.31 -4.67
N GLU A 45 0.65 15.61 -4.08
CA GLU A 45 -0.74 15.67 -4.53
C GLU A 45 -1.33 17.06 -4.36
N THR A 46 -0.97 17.75 -3.28
CA THR A 46 -1.43 19.12 -3.00
C THR A 46 -0.81 20.20 -3.87
N ILE A 47 0.29 19.94 -4.59
CA ILE A 47 0.90 20.95 -5.47
C ILE A 47 0.04 21.14 -6.73
N PRO A 48 -0.58 22.31 -6.93
CA PRO A 48 -1.27 22.65 -8.17
C PRO A 48 -0.25 22.94 -9.28
N GLY A 49 -0.53 22.53 -10.52
CA GLY A 49 0.37 22.77 -11.67
C GLY A 49 1.38 21.65 -11.99
N LEU A 50 1.52 20.65 -11.13
CA LEU A 50 2.26 19.42 -11.46
C LEU A 50 1.36 18.46 -12.26
N SER A 51 1.74 18.15 -13.50
CA SER A 51 1.08 17.12 -14.32
C SER A 51 1.11 15.76 -13.63
N ALA A 52 0.08 14.94 -13.84
CA ALA A 52 -0.06 13.62 -13.24
C ALA A 52 1.16 12.70 -13.47
N GLU A 53 1.78 12.80 -14.66
CA GLU A 53 3.00 12.06 -15.02
C GLU A 53 4.17 12.41 -14.09
N LYS A 54 4.43 13.71 -13.88
CA LYS A 54 5.48 14.16 -12.95
C LYS A 54 5.16 13.72 -11.52
N LYS A 55 3.90 13.82 -11.09
CA LYS A 55 3.49 13.32 -9.76
C LYS A 55 3.80 11.83 -9.61
N ALA A 56 3.49 11.00 -10.60
CA ALA A 56 3.76 9.56 -10.56
C ALA A 56 5.26 9.24 -10.55
N GLU A 57 6.06 9.93 -11.37
CA GLU A 57 7.53 9.82 -11.38
C GLU A 57 8.12 10.09 -9.99
N ILE A 58 7.71 11.21 -9.38
CA ILE A 58 8.19 11.60 -8.06
C ILE A 58 7.75 10.59 -6.99
N LYS A 59 6.51 10.09 -7.05
CA LYS A 59 6.03 9.03 -6.14
C LYS A 59 6.90 7.78 -6.24
N LYS A 60 7.31 7.37 -7.45
CA LYS A 60 8.25 6.25 -7.65
C LYS A 60 9.62 6.54 -7.05
N GLN A 61 10.16 7.75 -7.23
CA GLN A 61 11.43 8.14 -6.63
C GLN A 61 11.37 8.09 -5.09
N ILE A 62 10.29 8.59 -4.49
CA ILE A 62 10.06 8.52 -3.04
C ILE A 62 9.99 7.08 -2.55
N GLN A 63 9.30 6.20 -3.28
CA GLN A 63 9.25 4.77 -2.93
C GLN A 63 10.62 4.09 -3.04
N ALA A 64 11.47 4.50 -3.97
CA ALA A 64 12.81 3.97 -4.15
C ALA A 64 13.83 4.48 -3.11
N ILE A 65 13.55 5.60 -2.44
CA ILE A 65 14.43 6.18 -1.42
C ILE A 65 14.43 5.31 -0.15
N LYS A 66 15.62 5.16 0.45
CA LYS A 66 15.87 4.39 1.67
C LYS A 66 16.06 5.25 2.93
N THR A 67 16.14 6.56 2.77
CA THR A 67 16.53 7.54 3.80
C THR A 67 15.52 8.67 3.89
N GLU A 68 15.14 9.04 5.11
CA GLU A 68 14.12 10.07 5.35
C GLU A 68 14.57 11.46 4.85
N GLU A 69 15.87 11.75 4.94
CA GLU A 69 16.49 13.01 4.48
C GLU A 69 16.35 13.19 2.97
N ASP A 70 16.57 12.14 2.19
CA ASP A 70 16.41 12.19 0.72
C ASP A 70 14.95 12.43 0.34
N VAL A 71 14.00 11.83 1.07
CA VAL A 71 12.56 12.08 0.85
C VAL A 71 12.25 13.56 1.08
N LYS A 72 12.69 14.13 2.21
CA LYS A 72 12.50 15.55 2.52
C LYS A 72 13.20 16.46 1.52
N GLY A 73 14.40 16.10 1.07
CA GLY A 73 15.18 16.83 0.08
C GLY A 73 14.45 16.94 -1.26
N LEU A 74 13.85 15.84 -1.75
CA LEU A 74 13.03 15.85 -2.97
C LEU A 74 11.80 16.75 -2.83
N ILE A 75 11.07 16.66 -1.72
CA ILE A 75 9.88 17.51 -1.49
C ILE A 75 10.28 18.98 -1.48
N SER A 76 11.37 19.33 -0.79
CA SER A 76 11.86 20.71 -0.73
C SER A 76 12.19 21.27 -2.11
N LYS A 77 12.85 20.47 -2.97
CA LYS A 77 13.12 20.85 -4.36
C LYS A 77 11.83 21.08 -5.14
N LEU A 78 10.83 20.22 -4.99
CA LEU A 78 9.55 20.34 -5.70
C LEU A 78 8.74 21.54 -5.25
N LEU A 79 8.70 21.81 -3.94
CA LEU A 79 8.02 22.98 -3.41
C LEU A 79 8.65 24.27 -3.95
N LYS A 80 9.99 24.33 -4.06
CA LYS A 80 10.71 25.46 -4.65
C LYS A 80 10.45 25.65 -6.15
N ILE A 81 10.11 24.58 -6.89
CA ILE A 81 9.77 24.66 -8.31
C ILE A 81 8.32 25.11 -8.51
N ALA A 82 7.46 24.86 -7.52
CA ALA A 82 6.04 25.18 -7.57
C ALA A 82 5.68 26.57 -7.00
N GLN A 83 6.58 27.20 -6.27
CA GLN A 83 6.49 28.60 -5.82
C GLN A 83 6.95 29.55 -6.92
#